data_AF-A0A378VYT7-F1
#
_entry.id   AF-A0A378VYT7-F1
#
_cell.length_a   1.000
_cell.length_b   1.000
_cell.length_c   1.000
_cell.angle_alpha   90.00
_cell.angle_beta   90.00
_cell.angle_gamma   90.00
#
_symmetry.space_group_name_H-M   'P 1'
#
loop_
_entity.id
_entity.type
_entity.pdbx_description
1 polymer ?
#
loop_
_entity_poly.entity_id
_entity_poly.type
_entity_poly.pdbx_seq_one_letter_code
_entity_poly.pdbx_strand_id
1 'polypeptide(L)'
;MQKLADFGRDLNALEEAEETTMIRLQLDLIEYLNSSLAEMKKSRRERGFDDLLLDVHTALTDNPHAETPARAVAENWEIALIDEFQDTDPLQYEIFQKIFIARNRPLFLVGDPKQAIYSFRGADIYAYLQAAEDARHRYTLATNYRSHAALIGSIGALFRLKERPFVLENIGYSEVGAARAESRLSPKRPAVQLRWLHENDNEKPTKTFCAAVPPTIAPTKSPTRSTKPPEAV
;
A
#
# COMPACT_ATOMS: atom_id res chain seq x y z
N MET A 1 -44.64 34.27 -7.04
CA MET A 1 -43.48 33.74 -6.29
C MET A 1 -43.53 32.22 -6.15
N GLN A 2 -44.60 31.62 -5.61
CA GLN A 2 -44.74 30.15 -5.45
C GLN A 2 -44.46 29.35 -6.74
N LYS A 3 -45.14 29.67 -7.85
CA LYS A 3 -44.99 28.96 -9.13
C LYS A 3 -43.57 28.97 -9.73
N LEU A 4 -42.79 30.01 -9.47
CA LEU A 4 -41.39 30.10 -9.92
C LEU A 4 -40.47 29.22 -9.06
N ALA A 5 -40.76 29.11 -7.76
CA ALA A 5 -40.07 28.19 -6.86
C ALA A 5 -40.45 26.72 -7.12
N ASP A 6 -41.69 26.46 -7.51
CA ASP A 6 -42.15 25.13 -7.95
C ASP A 6 -41.45 24.72 -9.25
N PHE A 7 -41.41 25.62 -10.25
CA PHE A 7 -40.72 25.39 -11.51
C PHE A 7 -39.21 25.15 -11.33
N GLY A 8 -38.54 25.90 -10.46
CA GLY A 8 -37.12 25.68 -10.16
C GLY A 8 -36.85 24.33 -9.48
N ARG A 9 -37.77 23.86 -8.62
CA ARG A 9 -37.68 22.53 -8.02
C ARG A 9 -37.89 21.42 -9.05
N ASP A 10 -38.87 21.58 -9.93
CA ASP A 10 -39.16 20.62 -10.99
C ASP A 10 -38.00 20.52 -12.00
N LEU A 11 -37.33 21.64 -12.31
CA LEU A 11 -36.15 21.67 -13.19
C LEU A 11 -34.98 20.90 -12.57
N ASN A 12 -34.65 21.17 -11.30
CA ASN A 12 -33.59 20.46 -10.59
C ASN A 12 -33.88 18.96 -10.47
N ALA A 13 -35.14 18.58 -10.20
CA ALA A 13 -35.53 17.18 -10.14
C ALA A 13 -35.38 16.47 -11.49
N LEU A 14 -35.56 17.19 -12.60
CA LEU A 14 -35.37 16.67 -13.95
C LEU A 14 -33.89 16.48 -14.29
N GLU A 15 -33.04 17.44 -13.91
CA GLU A 15 -31.58 17.34 -14.02
C GLU A 15 -31.03 16.17 -13.18
N GLU A 16 -31.46 16.05 -11.92
CA GLU A 16 -31.09 14.93 -11.03
C GLU A 16 -31.55 13.57 -11.60
N ALA A 17 -32.75 13.51 -12.18
CA ALA A 17 -33.27 12.30 -12.79
C ALA A 17 -32.50 11.91 -14.07
N GLU A 18 -32.07 12.90 -14.87
CA GLU A 18 -31.22 12.69 -16.04
C GLU A 18 -29.84 12.16 -15.63
N GLU A 19 -29.18 12.79 -14.65
CA GLU A 19 -27.89 12.33 -14.12
C GLU A 19 -27.99 10.90 -13.56
N THR A 20 -29.04 10.62 -12.77
CA THR A 20 -29.28 9.29 -12.20
C THR A 20 -29.49 8.24 -13.30
N THR A 21 -30.24 8.59 -14.34
CA THR A 21 -30.49 7.70 -15.49
C THR A 21 -29.19 7.43 -16.26
N MET A 22 -28.35 8.45 -16.45
CA MET A 22 -27.06 8.32 -17.11
C MET A 22 -26.11 7.41 -16.32
N ILE A 23 -25.99 7.62 -15.00
CA ILE A 23 -25.18 6.77 -14.12
C ILE A 23 -25.66 5.32 -14.20
N ARG A 24 -26.98 5.10 -14.15
CA ARG A 24 -27.56 3.75 -14.27
C ARG A 24 -27.23 3.11 -15.61
N LEU A 25 -27.38 3.84 -16.71
CA LEU A 25 -27.03 3.32 -18.04
C LEU A 25 -25.54 2.96 -18.14
N GLN A 26 -24.65 3.76 -17.54
CA GLN A 26 -23.22 3.46 -17.49
C GLN A 26 -22.94 2.19 -16.69
N LEU A 27 -23.58 2.00 -15.54
CA LEU A 27 -23.44 0.78 -14.74
C LEU A 27 -23.97 -0.45 -15.49
N ASP A 28 -25.16 -0.36 -16.09
CA ASP A 28 -25.75 -1.44 -16.88
C ASP A 28 -24.84 -1.81 -18.08
N LEU A 29 -24.22 -0.82 -18.73
CA LEU A 29 -23.25 -1.05 -19.81
C LEU A 29 -21.99 -1.74 -19.32
N ILE A 30 -21.42 -1.31 -18.19
CA ILE A 30 -20.22 -1.92 -17.59
C ILE A 30 -20.51 -3.39 -17.24
N GLU A 31 -21.67 -3.67 -16.63
CA GLU A 31 -22.09 -5.03 -16.30
C GLU A 31 -22.22 -5.88 -17.57
N TYR A 32 -22.92 -5.38 -18.58
CA TYR A 32 -23.07 -6.06 -19.87
C TYR A 32 -21.72 -6.37 -20.53
N LEU A 33 -20.78 -5.40 -20.55
CA LEU A 33 -19.45 -5.57 -21.11
C LEU A 33 -18.65 -6.63 -20.34
N ASN A 34 -18.66 -6.59 -19.01
CA ASN A 34 -17.97 -7.56 -18.18
C ASN A 34 -18.48 -8.98 -18.41
N SER A 35 -19.81 -9.18 -18.42
CA SER A 35 -20.41 -10.49 -18.69
C SER A 35 -20.11 -10.97 -20.11
N SER A 36 -20.19 -10.09 -21.10
CA SER A 36 -19.90 -10.43 -22.50
C SER A 36 -18.45 -10.82 -22.70
N LEU A 37 -17.51 -10.07 -22.11
CA LEU A 37 -16.08 -10.37 -22.15
C LEU A 37 -15.76 -11.70 -21.47
N ALA A 38 -16.37 -11.98 -20.31
CA ALA A 38 -16.19 -13.24 -19.60
C ALA A 38 -16.65 -14.44 -20.45
N GLU A 39 -17.83 -14.36 -21.07
CA GLU A 39 -18.34 -15.42 -21.95
C GLU A 39 -17.48 -15.58 -23.22
N MET A 40 -17.00 -14.47 -23.81
CA MET A 40 -16.07 -14.52 -24.93
C MET A 40 -14.76 -15.23 -24.56
N LYS A 41 -14.12 -14.85 -23.45
CA LYS A 41 -12.89 -15.49 -22.96
C LYS A 41 -13.09 -16.99 -22.71
N LYS A 42 -14.21 -17.35 -22.06
CA LYS A 42 -14.59 -18.74 -21.78
C LYS A 42 -14.78 -19.57 -23.05
N SER A 43 -15.48 -19.02 -24.06
CA SER A 43 -15.69 -19.70 -25.34
C SER A 43 -14.37 -19.98 -26.08
N ARG A 44 -13.37 -19.11 -25.91
CA ARG A 44 -12.04 -19.22 -26.52
C ARG A 44 -11.02 -19.97 -25.67
N ARG A 45 -11.38 -20.35 -24.44
CA ARG A 45 -10.48 -20.94 -23.44
C ARG A 45 -9.24 -20.07 -23.17
N GLU A 46 -9.42 -18.77 -23.20
CA GLU A 46 -8.39 -17.78 -22.92
C GLU A 46 -8.50 -17.32 -21.46
N ARG A 47 -7.35 -17.10 -20.82
CA ARG A 47 -7.26 -16.54 -19.46
C ARG A 47 -6.20 -15.45 -19.45
N GLY A 48 -6.57 -14.26 -18.98
CA GLY A 48 -5.64 -13.20 -18.61
C GLY A 48 -5.12 -13.38 -17.18
N PHE A 49 -4.17 -12.55 -16.78
CA PHE A 49 -3.58 -12.62 -15.43
C PHE A 49 -4.62 -12.35 -14.33
N ASP A 50 -5.48 -11.35 -14.52
CA ASP A 50 -6.54 -11.03 -13.56
C ASP A 50 -7.54 -12.18 -13.42
N ASP A 51 -7.82 -12.90 -14.52
CA ASP A 51 -8.74 -14.04 -14.50
C ASP A 51 -8.18 -15.18 -13.64
N LEU A 52 -6.87 -15.40 -13.64
CA LEU A 52 -6.24 -16.43 -12.79
C LEU A 52 -6.43 -16.12 -11.31
N LEU A 53 -6.29 -14.85 -10.94
CA LEU A 53 -6.44 -14.42 -9.57
C LEU A 53 -7.92 -14.47 -9.13
N LEU A 54 -8.83 -14.00 -9.99
CA LEU A 54 -10.28 -14.08 -9.78
C LEU A 54 -10.78 -15.52 -9.69
N ASP A 55 -10.26 -16.43 -10.51
CA ASP A 55 -10.61 -17.85 -10.45
C ASP A 55 -10.23 -18.47 -9.11
N VAL A 56 -9.03 -18.15 -8.59
CA VAL A 56 -8.58 -18.62 -7.27
C VAL A 56 -9.43 -18.04 -6.17
N HIS A 57 -9.68 -16.72 -6.20
CA HIS A 57 -10.55 -16.06 -5.23
C HIS A 57 -11.95 -16.69 -5.21
N THR A 58 -12.61 -16.79 -6.37
CA THR A 58 -13.94 -17.40 -6.53
C THR A 58 -13.96 -18.85 -6.02
N ALA A 59 -12.89 -19.62 -6.30
CA ALA A 59 -12.79 -21.00 -5.81
C ALA A 59 -12.69 -21.10 -4.28
N LEU A 60 -12.27 -20.03 -3.60
CA LEU A 60 -12.08 -19.96 -2.15
C LEU A 60 -13.22 -19.21 -1.42
N THR A 61 -14.06 -18.45 -2.14
CA THR A 61 -15.17 -17.65 -1.57
C THR A 61 -16.54 -18.16 -1.98
N ASP A 62 -16.77 -18.29 -3.29
CA ASP A 62 -18.11 -18.48 -3.89
C ASP A 62 -18.33 -19.92 -4.38
N ASN A 63 -17.73 -20.88 -3.67
CA ASN A 63 -17.79 -22.29 -4.00
C ASN A 63 -18.28 -23.11 -2.78
N PRO A 64 -19.32 -23.96 -2.92
CA PRO A 64 -19.75 -24.88 -1.85
C PRO A 64 -18.64 -25.78 -1.32
N HIS A 65 -17.59 -26.01 -2.12
CA HIS A 65 -16.43 -26.82 -1.77
C HIS A 65 -15.18 -26.00 -1.50
N ALA A 66 -15.26 -24.68 -1.27
CA ALA A 66 -14.13 -23.77 -1.07
C ALA A 66 -13.10 -24.24 -0.03
N GLU A 67 -13.56 -24.95 1.00
CA GLU A 67 -12.69 -25.52 2.03
C GLU A 67 -11.71 -26.57 1.51
N THR A 68 -12.05 -27.26 0.42
CA THR A 68 -11.22 -28.32 -0.18
C THR A 68 -9.95 -27.79 -0.83
N PRO A 69 -10.00 -26.85 -1.81
CA PRO A 69 -8.79 -26.27 -2.38
C PRO A 69 -8.00 -25.48 -1.32
N ALA A 70 -8.67 -24.74 -0.44
CA ALA A 70 -7.99 -24.01 0.62
C ALA A 70 -7.20 -24.94 1.56
N ARG A 71 -7.77 -26.09 1.94
CA ARG A 71 -7.07 -27.10 2.75
C ARG A 71 -5.91 -27.72 1.97
N ALA A 72 -6.11 -28.09 0.70
CA ALA A 72 -5.06 -28.68 -0.12
C ALA A 72 -3.84 -27.76 -0.25
N VAL A 73 -4.07 -26.45 -0.40
CA VAL A 73 -3.00 -25.45 -0.42
C VAL A 73 -2.32 -25.36 0.96
N ALA A 74 -3.09 -25.23 2.04
CA ALA A 74 -2.54 -25.13 3.39
C ALA A 74 -1.82 -26.40 3.90
N GLU A 75 -2.08 -27.56 3.29
CA GLU A 75 -1.34 -28.81 3.52
C GLU A 75 0.02 -28.80 2.82
N ASN A 76 0.12 -28.17 1.64
CA ASN A 76 1.38 -28.03 0.91
C ASN A 76 2.26 -26.90 1.47
N TRP A 77 1.65 -25.83 1.97
CA TRP A 77 2.34 -24.68 2.55
C TRP A 77 1.81 -24.39 3.94
N GLU A 78 2.57 -24.80 4.97
CA GLU A 78 2.16 -24.59 6.36
C GLU A 78 2.36 -23.15 6.84
N ILE A 79 3.23 -22.40 6.16
CA ILE A 79 3.61 -21.01 6.46
C ILE A 79 3.69 -20.23 5.15
N ALA A 80 3.17 -19.00 5.14
CA ALA A 80 3.33 -18.05 4.03
C ALA A 80 4.12 -16.81 4.46
N LEU A 81 4.99 -16.35 3.56
CA LEU A 81 5.71 -15.08 3.65
C LEU A 81 5.44 -14.30 2.38
N ILE A 82 4.78 -13.15 2.51
CA ILE A 82 4.43 -12.27 1.40
C ILE A 82 5.27 -11.02 1.52
N ASP A 83 6.16 -10.80 0.55
CA ASP A 83 6.98 -9.59 0.44
C ASP A 83 6.27 -8.54 -0.42
N GLU A 84 6.69 -7.28 -0.31
CA GLU A 84 6.10 -6.13 -1.01
C GLU A 84 4.56 -6.02 -0.85
N PHE A 85 4.04 -6.33 0.35
CA PHE A 85 2.60 -6.38 0.61
C PHE A 85 1.87 -5.05 0.35
N GLN A 86 2.60 -3.92 0.36
CA GLN A 86 2.01 -2.62 0.02
C GLN A 86 1.52 -2.51 -1.42
N ASP A 87 1.98 -3.39 -2.32
CA ASP A 87 1.61 -3.41 -3.74
C ASP A 87 0.53 -4.48 -4.05
N THR A 88 -0.15 -4.98 -3.01
CA THR A 88 -1.27 -5.93 -3.13
C THR A 88 -2.62 -5.23 -3.10
N ASP A 89 -3.69 -5.99 -3.33
CA ASP A 89 -5.07 -5.51 -3.34
C ASP A 89 -5.96 -6.34 -2.37
N PRO A 90 -7.21 -5.91 -2.11
CA PRO A 90 -8.06 -6.58 -1.12
C PRO A 90 -8.43 -8.01 -1.52
N LEU A 91 -8.51 -8.30 -2.82
CA LEU A 91 -8.82 -9.63 -3.34
C LEU A 91 -7.67 -10.59 -3.04
N GLN A 92 -6.42 -10.18 -3.29
CA GLN A 92 -5.23 -10.95 -2.90
C GLN A 92 -5.18 -11.18 -1.39
N TYR A 93 -5.48 -10.14 -0.61
CA TYR A 93 -5.48 -10.28 0.84
C TYR A 93 -6.50 -11.33 1.30
N GLU A 94 -7.73 -11.29 0.79
CA GLU A 94 -8.76 -12.26 1.13
C GLU A 94 -8.35 -13.71 0.79
N ILE A 95 -7.70 -13.93 -0.36
CA ILE A 95 -7.13 -15.25 -0.71
C ILE A 95 -6.21 -15.76 0.41
N PHE A 96 -5.27 -14.92 0.88
CA PHE A 96 -4.36 -15.30 1.95
C PHE A 96 -5.10 -15.54 3.28
N GLN A 97 -6.13 -14.77 3.58
CA GLN A 97 -6.96 -15.01 4.78
C GLN A 97 -7.63 -16.38 4.73
N LYS A 98 -8.25 -16.75 3.61
CA LYS A 98 -8.97 -18.03 3.45
C LYS A 98 -8.03 -19.23 3.55
N ILE A 99 -6.84 -19.12 2.96
CA ILE A 99 -5.86 -20.22 2.94
C ILE A 99 -5.14 -20.35 4.29
N PHE A 100 -4.72 -19.24 4.91
CA PHE A 100 -3.84 -19.30 6.08
C PHE A 100 -4.54 -18.92 7.39
N ILE A 101 -5.13 -17.72 7.47
CA ILE A 101 -5.69 -17.19 8.71
C ILE A 101 -6.88 -18.03 9.20
N ALA A 102 -7.83 -18.34 8.32
CA ALA A 102 -9.02 -19.14 8.65
C ALA A 102 -8.67 -20.55 9.16
N ARG A 103 -7.46 -21.02 8.87
CA ARG A 103 -6.93 -22.34 9.24
C ARG A 103 -5.89 -22.28 10.36
N ASN A 104 -5.73 -21.12 11.00
CA ASN A 104 -4.75 -20.89 12.06
C ASN A 104 -3.30 -21.24 11.63
N ARG A 105 -2.96 -20.97 10.36
CA ARG A 105 -1.60 -21.12 9.82
C ARG A 105 -0.85 -19.78 9.87
N PRO A 106 0.47 -19.77 10.16
CA PRO A 106 1.25 -18.54 10.17
C PRO A 106 1.30 -17.86 8.79
N LEU A 107 0.95 -16.57 8.78
CA LEU A 107 1.08 -15.68 7.64
C LEU A 107 1.93 -14.48 8.04
N PHE A 108 3.04 -14.28 7.33
CA PHE A 108 3.93 -13.16 7.52
C PHE A 108 3.79 -12.21 6.33
N LEU A 109 3.41 -10.97 6.60
CA LEU A 109 3.26 -9.92 5.60
C LEU A 109 4.37 -8.90 5.82
N VAL A 110 5.19 -8.69 4.80
CA VAL A 110 6.31 -7.77 4.80
C VAL A 110 6.04 -6.72 3.74
N GLY A 111 6.18 -5.46 4.13
CA GLY A 111 5.98 -4.35 3.23
C GLY A 111 6.16 -3.00 3.91
N ASP A 112 6.22 -1.96 3.11
CA ASP A 112 6.36 -0.58 3.56
C ASP A 112 5.25 0.30 2.94
N PRO A 113 4.27 0.79 3.73
CA PRO A 113 3.18 1.61 3.20
C PRO A 113 3.68 2.94 2.64
N LYS A 114 4.89 3.39 3.04
CA LYS A 114 5.54 4.60 2.49
C LYS A 114 6.02 4.41 1.04
N GLN A 115 6.05 3.17 0.55
CA GLN A 115 6.53 2.79 -0.79
C GLN A 115 5.40 2.35 -1.73
N ALA A 116 4.13 2.45 -1.31
CA ALA A 116 2.98 2.13 -2.15
C ALA A 116 2.81 3.15 -3.29
N ILE A 117 3.39 2.87 -4.44
CA ILE A 117 3.39 3.75 -5.63
C ILE A 117 2.70 3.14 -6.84
N TYR A 118 2.17 1.92 -6.72
CA TYR A 118 1.58 1.15 -7.82
C TYR A 118 0.04 1.22 -7.90
N SER A 119 -0.60 2.26 -7.35
CA SER A 119 -2.07 2.40 -7.38
C SER A 119 -2.67 2.43 -8.79
N PHE A 120 -1.91 2.92 -9.77
CA PHE A 120 -2.30 2.90 -11.19
C PHE A 120 -2.41 1.48 -11.79
N ARG A 121 -1.91 0.44 -11.11
CA ARG A 121 -2.05 -0.97 -11.49
C ARG A 121 -3.08 -1.72 -10.65
N GLY A 122 -3.86 -1.03 -9.82
CA GLY A 122 -4.88 -1.63 -8.99
C GLY A 122 -4.40 -2.09 -7.60
N ALA A 123 -3.14 -1.83 -7.23
CA ALA A 123 -2.69 -2.00 -5.85
C ALA A 123 -3.47 -1.06 -4.93
N ASP A 124 -3.94 -1.57 -3.80
CA ASP A 124 -4.72 -0.82 -2.84
C ASP A 124 -4.03 -0.79 -1.48
N ILE A 125 -3.59 0.40 -1.07
CA ILE A 125 -3.01 0.64 0.24
C ILE A 125 -3.96 0.26 1.38
N TYR A 126 -5.29 0.29 1.16
CA TYR A 126 -6.25 -0.13 2.17
C TYR A 126 -6.14 -1.62 2.50
N ALA A 127 -5.70 -2.47 1.56
CA ALA A 127 -5.41 -3.88 1.84
C ALA A 127 -4.27 -4.01 2.85
N TYR A 128 -3.21 -3.21 2.69
CA TYR A 128 -2.12 -3.13 3.67
C TYR A 128 -2.61 -2.65 5.04
N LEU A 129 -3.41 -1.57 5.07
CA LEU A 129 -3.92 -1.00 6.32
C LEU A 129 -4.82 -2.00 7.06
N GLN A 130 -5.72 -2.68 6.35
CA GLN A 130 -6.56 -3.73 6.91
C GLN A 130 -5.71 -4.89 7.44
N ALA A 131 -4.72 -5.35 6.67
CA ALA A 131 -3.87 -6.44 7.12
C ALA A 131 -3.02 -6.06 8.35
N ALA A 132 -2.60 -4.80 8.44
CA ALA A 132 -1.97 -4.29 9.64
C ALA A 132 -2.96 -4.35 10.82
N GLU A 133 -4.20 -3.89 10.65
CA GLU A 133 -5.28 -3.98 11.65
C GLU A 133 -5.51 -5.41 12.16
N ASP A 134 -5.62 -6.36 11.24
CA ASP A 134 -5.87 -7.78 11.53
C ASP A 134 -4.65 -8.51 12.13
N ALA A 135 -3.44 -7.97 11.97
CA ALA A 135 -2.22 -8.62 12.41
C ALA A 135 -2.11 -8.71 13.94
N ARG A 136 -1.96 -9.94 14.46
CA ARG A 136 -1.69 -10.20 15.89
C ARG A 136 -0.40 -9.56 16.39
N HIS A 137 0.61 -9.48 15.53
CA HIS A 137 1.92 -8.91 15.85
C HIS A 137 2.37 -8.00 14.72
N ARG A 138 2.87 -6.81 15.07
CA ARG A 138 3.46 -5.85 14.13
C ARG A 138 4.91 -5.60 14.53
N TYR A 139 5.79 -5.60 13.53
CA TYR A 139 7.21 -5.38 13.73
C TYR A 139 7.69 -4.25 12.81
N THR A 140 8.68 -3.49 13.26
CA THR A 140 9.29 -2.42 12.46
C THR A 140 10.80 -2.60 12.46
N LEU A 141 11.39 -2.62 11.27
CA LEU A 141 12.84 -2.67 11.10
C LEU A 141 13.42 -1.26 11.14
N ALA A 142 13.88 -0.84 12.32
CA ALA A 142 14.38 0.51 12.54
C ALA A 142 15.81 0.76 12.01
N THR A 143 16.53 -0.26 11.56
CA THR A 143 17.93 -0.12 11.11
C THR A 143 18.04 -0.31 9.60
N ASN A 144 18.49 0.73 8.92
CA ASN A 144 18.81 0.69 7.51
C ASN A 144 20.25 0.19 7.27
N TYR A 145 20.39 -0.95 6.60
CA TYR A 145 21.69 -1.53 6.22
C TYR A 145 22.15 -1.14 4.80
N ARG A 146 21.25 -0.56 4.00
CA ARG A 146 21.48 -0.24 2.57
C ARG A 146 22.23 1.08 2.36
N SER A 147 22.05 2.03 3.27
CA SER A 147 22.49 3.43 3.18
C SER A 147 23.38 3.81 4.36
N HIS A 148 24.01 4.99 4.28
CA HIS A 148 24.90 5.51 5.33
C HIS A 148 24.21 6.64 6.11
N ALA A 149 24.72 6.96 7.30
CA ALA A 149 24.07 7.85 8.26
C ALA A 149 23.72 9.23 7.68
N ALA A 150 24.60 9.84 6.88
CA ALA A 150 24.34 11.15 6.30
C ALA A 150 23.14 11.16 5.32
N LEU A 151 22.97 10.11 4.51
CA LEU A 151 21.82 9.98 3.61
C LEU A 151 20.52 9.79 4.39
N ILE A 152 20.53 8.87 5.36
CA ILE A 152 19.36 8.59 6.19
C ILE A 152 18.94 9.83 6.99
N GLY A 153 19.89 10.52 7.62
CA GLY A 153 19.63 11.76 8.36
C GLY A 153 19.08 12.87 7.47
N SER A 154 19.58 13.01 6.23
CA SER A 154 19.09 14.01 5.27
C SER A 154 17.66 13.73 4.83
N ILE A 155 17.34 12.48 4.48
CA ILE A 155 15.97 12.07 4.11
C ILE A 155 15.02 12.25 5.31
N GLY A 156 15.45 11.85 6.51
CA GLY A 156 14.64 12.01 7.71
C GLY A 156 14.40 13.47 8.08
N ALA A 157 15.36 14.38 7.81
CA ALA A 157 15.14 15.81 7.97
C ALA A 157 14.05 16.33 7.03
N LEU A 158 14.01 15.86 5.77
CA LEU A 158 12.98 16.26 4.80
C LEU A 158 11.57 15.86 5.25
N PHE A 159 11.37 14.59 5.62
CA PHE A 159 10.06 14.09 5.98
C PHE A 159 9.53 14.62 7.32
N ARG A 160 10.42 14.95 8.26
CA ARG A 160 10.04 15.57 9.55
C ARG A 160 9.42 16.97 9.42
N LEU A 161 9.62 17.65 8.30
CA LEU A 161 9.05 18.98 8.07
C LEU A 161 7.55 18.97 7.72
N LYS A 162 6.97 17.79 7.50
CA LYS A 162 5.57 17.64 7.06
C LYS A 162 4.77 16.87 8.11
N GLU A 163 3.59 17.38 8.43
CA GLU A 163 2.62 16.67 9.29
C GLU A 163 2.09 15.40 8.61
N ARG A 164 1.88 15.45 7.28
CA ARG A 164 1.42 14.34 6.45
C ARG A 164 2.43 14.05 5.34
N PRO A 165 3.58 13.42 5.64
CA PRO A 165 4.64 13.20 4.66
C PRO A 165 4.21 12.32 3.47
N PHE A 166 3.19 11.47 3.67
CA PHE A 166 2.69 10.53 2.66
C PHE A 166 1.19 10.73 2.36
N VAL A 167 0.66 11.95 2.57
CA VAL A 167 -0.74 12.36 2.33
C VAL A 167 -1.78 11.71 3.27
N LEU A 168 -1.70 10.40 3.45
CA LEU A 168 -2.62 9.61 4.30
C LEU A 168 -2.29 9.78 5.78
N GLU A 169 -3.32 9.94 6.62
CA GLU A 169 -3.19 10.14 8.06
C GLU A 169 -2.56 8.93 8.77
N ASN A 170 -2.84 7.74 8.25
CA ASN A 170 -2.40 6.47 8.84
C ASN A 170 -0.97 6.09 8.42
N ILE A 171 -0.30 6.92 7.61
CA ILE A 171 1.05 6.65 7.11
C ILE A 171 1.99 7.78 7.54
N GLY A 172 2.62 7.56 8.70
CA GLY A 172 3.64 8.45 9.25
C GLY A 172 5.06 8.14 8.77
N TYR A 173 5.98 9.05 9.04
CA TYR A 173 7.41 8.79 8.94
C TYR A 173 7.95 8.32 10.30
N SER A 174 8.50 7.10 10.34
CA SER A 174 9.21 6.58 11.50
C SER A 174 10.71 6.80 11.35
N GLU A 175 11.38 7.23 12.42
CA GLU A 175 12.84 7.39 12.40
C GLU A 175 13.52 6.03 12.20
N VAL A 176 14.52 6.03 11.32
CA VAL A 176 15.36 4.87 11.03
C VAL A 176 16.83 5.23 11.25
N GLY A 177 17.55 4.34 11.93
CA GLY A 177 19.01 4.43 12.07
C GLY A 177 19.72 3.92 10.83
N ALA A 178 21.00 4.24 10.69
CA ALA A 178 21.86 3.66 9.66
C ALA A 178 22.90 2.74 10.32
N ALA A 179 23.04 1.51 9.81
CA ALA A 179 24.07 0.59 10.26
C ALA A 179 25.49 1.06 9.86
N ARG A 180 25.60 1.88 8.82
CA ARG A 180 26.88 2.36 8.27
C ARG A 180 27.03 3.86 8.52
N ALA A 181 28.18 4.25 9.07
CA ALA A 181 28.52 5.66 9.26
C ALA A 181 28.87 6.35 7.93
N GLU A 182 29.71 5.71 7.11
CA GLU A 182 30.27 6.33 5.90
C GLU A 182 29.70 5.78 4.59
N SER A 183 29.79 6.59 3.54
CA SER A 183 29.44 6.22 2.17
C SER A 183 30.42 5.20 1.59
N ARG A 184 29.91 4.26 0.79
CA ARG A 184 30.73 3.31 0.00
C ARG A 184 31.10 3.84 -1.39
N LEU A 185 30.58 5.01 -1.77
CA LEU A 185 30.84 5.57 -3.09
C LEU A 185 32.23 6.21 -3.15
N SER A 186 32.98 5.84 -4.19
CA SER A 186 34.29 6.40 -4.52
C SER A 186 34.24 6.97 -5.94
N PRO A 187 34.57 8.27 -6.16
CA PRO A 187 34.96 9.25 -5.15
C PRO A 187 33.81 9.62 -4.20
N LYS A 188 34.14 10.14 -3.01
CA LYS A 188 33.13 10.60 -2.03
C LYS A 188 32.25 11.66 -2.70
N ARG A 189 30.93 11.49 -2.58
CA ARG A 189 29.90 12.42 -3.07
C ARG A 189 29.04 12.89 -1.89
N PRO A 190 28.43 14.09 -1.96
CA PRO A 190 27.45 14.50 -0.97
C PRO A 190 26.29 13.50 -0.92
N ALA A 191 25.72 13.32 0.28
CA ALA A 191 24.68 12.33 0.51
C ALA A 191 23.39 12.66 -0.26
N VAL A 192 23.01 13.94 -0.31
CA VAL A 192 21.84 14.44 -1.07
C VAL A 192 22.28 15.64 -1.90
N GLN A 193 21.85 15.66 -3.16
CA GLN A 193 21.98 16.81 -4.05
C GLN A 193 20.59 17.25 -4.47
N LEU A 194 20.27 18.52 -4.27
CA LEU A 194 19.02 19.11 -4.74
C LEU A 194 19.31 19.86 -6.04
N ARG A 195 18.54 19.53 -7.08
CA ARG A 195 18.52 20.25 -8.34
C ARG A 195 17.11 20.81 -8.53
N TRP A 196 17.06 22.12 -8.74
CA TRP A 196 15.83 22.80 -9.13
C TRP A 196 15.68 22.73 -10.65
N LEU A 197 14.47 22.45 -11.13
CA LEU A 197 14.14 22.43 -12.56
C LEU A 197 13.06 23.50 -12.80
N HIS A 198 13.37 24.51 -13.61
CA HIS A 198 12.38 25.51 -14.05
C HIS A 198 11.74 25.08 -15.38
N GLU A 199 10.45 25.38 -15.56
CA GLU A 199 9.67 25.05 -16.78
C GLU A 199 10.23 25.67 -18.07
N ASN A 200 11.06 26.72 -17.98
CA ASN A 200 11.63 27.44 -19.13
C ASN A 200 13.11 27.13 -19.42
N ASP A 201 13.72 26.13 -18.77
CA ASP A 201 15.17 25.85 -18.91
C ASP A 201 15.51 25.04 -20.18
N ASN A 202 15.61 25.73 -21.32
CA ASN A 202 16.47 25.33 -22.44
C ASN A 202 17.95 25.72 -22.20
N GLU A 203 18.27 26.32 -21.04
CA GLU A 203 19.62 26.68 -20.62
C GLU A 203 20.08 25.85 -19.41
N LYS A 204 21.40 25.71 -19.29
CA LYS A 204 22.10 24.78 -18.37
C LYS A 204 21.51 24.80 -16.94
N PRO A 205 21.31 23.63 -16.31
CA PRO A 205 20.61 23.50 -15.04
C PRO A 205 21.21 24.40 -13.96
N THR A 206 20.38 25.28 -13.40
CA THR A 206 20.78 26.29 -12.43
C THR A 206 20.97 25.67 -11.04
N LYS A 207 22.12 25.95 -10.41
CA LYS A 207 22.51 25.75 -9.00
C LYS A 207 22.19 24.38 -8.37
N THR A 208 23.23 23.54 -8.29
CA THR A 208 23.24 22.36 -7.39
C THR A 208 23.46 22.82 -5.95
N PHE A 209 22.53 22.52 -5.05
CA PHE A 209 22.73 22.70 -3.61
C PHE A 209 23.12 21.36 -2.98
N CYS A 210 24.28 21.34 -2.32
CA CYS A 210 24.75 20.19 -1.54
C CYS A 210 24.48 20.47 -0.06
N ALA A 211 23.48 19.83 0.52
CA ALA A 211 23.24 19.90 1.95
C ALA A 211 24.07 18.82 2.65
N ALA A 212 25.01 19.23 3.49
CA ALA A 212 25.59 18.35 4.49
C ALA A 212 24.74 18.47 5.76
N VAL A 213 23.86 17.51 6.02
CA VAL A 213 23.20 17.43 7.33
C VAL A 213 24.23 16.83 8.30
N PRO A 214 24.69 17.57 9.33
CA PRO A 214 25.62 17.01 10.31
C PRO A 214 24.92 15.88 11.08
N PRO A 215 25.61 14.77 11.37
CA PRO A 215 25.04 13.68 12.13
C PRO A 215 24.82 14.14 13.59
N THR A 216 23.59 14.47 13.92
CA THR A 216 23.10 14.67 15.29
C THR A 216 21.82 13.84 15.34
N ILE A 217 21.58 12.85 16.19
CA ILE A 217 21.93 12.62 17.59
C ILE A 217 22.02 11.09 17.79
N ALA A 218 22.95 10.61 18.62
CA ALA A 218 23.00 9.20 19.03
C ALA A 218 21.69 8.81 19.74
N PRO A 219 21.14 7.59 19.53
CA PRO A 219 19.95 7.17 20.26
C PRO A 219 20.25 7.20 21.76
N THR A 220 19.60 8.11 22.48
CA THR A 220 19.52 8.06 23.94
C THR A 220 18.94 6.71 24.30
N LYS A 221 19.71 5.89 25.01
CA LYS A 221 19.23 4.64 25.61
C LYS A 221 17.97 4.98 26.41
N SER A 222 16.82 4.51 25.95
CA SER A 222 15.63 4.42 26.78
C SER A 222 15.94 3.46 27.94
N PRO A 223 15.52 3.77 29.18
CA PRO A 223 15.83 2.92 30.31
C PRO A 223 15.11 1.60 30.14
N THR A 224 15.87 0.51 30.11
CA THR A 224 15.36 -0.84 30.28
C THR A 224 14.66 -0.92 31.63
N ARG A 225 13.33 -0.89 31.61
CA ARG A 225 12.53 -1.22 32.79
C ARG A 225 12.65 -2.73 33.00
N SER A 226 13.64 -3.11 33.81
CA SER A 226 13.79 -4.43 34.38
C SER A 226 12.50 -4.79 35.13
N THR A 227 11.67 -5.63 34.52
CA THR A 227 10.62 -6.35 35.24
C THR A 227 11.24 -7.69 35.62
N LYS A 228 11.82 -7.70 36.81
CA LYS A 228 12.22 -8.91 37.51
C LYS A 228 10.92 -9.74 37.74
N PRO A 229 10.83 -11.00 37.29
CA PRO A 229 9.74 -11.85 37.72
C PRO A 229 9.89 -12.12 39.24
N PRO A 230 8.79 -12.18 40.01
CA PRO A 230 8.87 -12.57 41.41
C PRO A 230 9.23 -14.06 41.52
N GLU A 231 10.25 -14.35 42.32
CA GLU A 231 10.56 -15.68 42.82
C GLU A 231 9.62 -16.08 43.96
N ALA A 232 9.35 -17.39 44.04
CA ALA A 232 8.66 -18.20 45.06
C ALA A 232 7.13 -18.02 45.14
N VAL A 233 6.32 -19.08 45.16
CA VAL A 233 6.42 -20.39 45.84
C VAL A 233 5.93 -21.52 44.94
#